data_AF-A0A4V3AAF1-F1
#
_entry.id   AF-A0A4V3AAF1-F1
#
_cell.length_a   1.000
_cell.length_b   1.000
_cell.length_c   1.000
_cell.angle_alpha   90.00
_cell.angle_beta   90.00
_cell.angle_gamma   90.00
#
_symmetry.space_group_name_H-M   'P 1'
#
loop_
_entity.id
_entity.type
_entity.pdbx_description
1 polymer ?
#
loop_
_entity_poly.entity_id
_entity_poly.type
_entity_poly.pdbx_seq_one_letter_code
_entity_poly.pdbx_strand_id
1 'polypeptide(L)'
;MRLGTILIVLRIAALLRMAPDQPASAQEFPQRTVTVIFPSAPGGTLDALARFFGQTMGPALGWPVVVENVSGAGGLVGLQCLARAEPDGHTIVFGNMGVLAAAIALNPGPASIRGTT
;
A
#
# COMPACT_ATOMS: atom_id res chain seq x y z
N MET A 1 -21.78 -44.24 -26.11
CA MET A 1 -21.81 -42.78 -25.84
C MET A 1 -22.94 -42.18 -26.65
N ARG A 2 -23.96 -41.58 -26.03
CA ARG A 2 -25.16 -41.09 -26.73
C ARG A 2 -24.94 -39.66 -27.23
N LEU A 3 -25.24 -39.44 -28.51
CA LEU A 3 -25.06 -38.17 -29.24
C LEU A 3 -25.61 -36.93 -28.50
N GLY A 4 -26.64 -37.11 -27.66
CA GLY A 4 -27.20 -36.04 -26.82
C GLY A 4 -26.26 -35.48 -25.75
N THR A 5 -25.34 -36.29 -25.21
CA THR A 5 -24.37 -35.82 -24.21
C THR A 5 -23.34 -34.86 -24.82
N ILE A 6 -22.94 -35.09 -26.08
CA ILE A 6 -21.99 -34.22 -26.80
C ILE A 6 -22.62 -32.86 -27.08
N LEU A 7 -23.90 -32.81 -27.45
CA LEU A 7 -24.61 -31.57 -27.74
C LEU A 7 -24.85 -30.71 -26.48
N ILE A 8 -25.08 -31.34 -25.33
CA ILE A 8 -25.21 -30.63 -24.04
C ILE A 8 -23.87 -30.01 -23.62
N VAL A 9 -22.77 -30.76 -23.74
CA VAL A 9 -21.42 -30.25 -23.43
C VAL A 9 -21.04 -29.08 -24.35
N LEU A 10 -21.38 -29.14 -25.64
CA LEU A 10 -21.15 -28.06 -26.59
C LEU A 10 -21.94 -26.79 -26.28
N ARG A 11 -23.18 -26.91 -25.77
CA ARG A 11 -23.98 -25.74 -25.37
C ARG A 11 -23.48 -25.07 -24.09
N ILE A 12 -23.01 -25.85 -23.12
CA ILE A 12 -22.40 -25.31 -21.89
C ILE A 12 -21.07 -24.60 -22.22
N ALA A 13 -20.27 -25.16 -23.12
CA ALA A 13 -19.03 -24.53 -23.58
C ALA A 13 -19.27 -23.20 -24.33
N ALA A 14 -20.40 -23.06 -25.04
CA ALA A 14 -20.75 -21.82 -25.74
C ALA A 14 -21.24 -20.72 -24.77
N LEU A 15 -21.93 -21.08 -23.69
CA LEU A 15 -22.40 -20.12 -22.68
C LEU A 15 -21.27 -19.57 -21.80
N LEU A 16 -20.19 -20.33 -21.60
CA LEU A 16 -19.05 -19.89 -20.80
C LEU A 16 -18.15 -18.85 -21.51
N ARG A 17 -18.42 -18.56 -22.79
CA ARG A 17 -17.59 -17.69 -23.64
C ARG A 17 -18.15 -16.28 -23.82
N MET A 18 -19.31 -15.99 -23.23
CA MET A 18 -19.98 -14.68 -23.24
C MET A 18 -19.94 -13.99 -21.86
N ALA A 19 -18.88 -14.20 -21.08
CA ALA A 19 -18.63 -13.30 -19.95
C ALA A 19 -18.24 -11.94 -20.53
N PRO A 20 -18.98 -10.86 -20.27
CA PRO A 20 -18.58 -9.54 -20.71
C PRO A 20 -17.26 -9.18 -20.00
N ASP A 21 -16.23 -8.85 -20.78
CA ASP A 21 -15.06 -8.13 -20.29
C ASP A 21 -15.56 -6.79 -19.75
N GLN A 22 -15.79 -6.70 -18.44
CA GLN A 22 -16.00 -5.41 -17.80
C GLN A 22 -14.70 -4.62 -17.98
N PRO A 23 -14.72 -3.46 -18.66
CA PRO A 23 -13.53 -2.64 -18.79
C PRO A 23 -13.09 -2.28 -17.37
N ALA A 24 -11.90 -2.74 -16.99
CA ALA A 24 -11.26 -2.30 -15.76
C ALA A 24 -10.99 -0.80 -15.91
N SER A 25 -11.85 0.03 -15.33
CA SER A 25 -11.62 1.46 -15.26
C SER A 25 -10.38 1.66 -14.39
N ALA A 26 -9.27 2.09 -14.99
CA ALA A 26 -8.12 2.51 -14.21
C ALA A 26 -8.58 3.63 -13.28
N GLN A 27 -8.57 3.36 -11.97
CA GLN A 27 -8.90 4.35 -10.97
C GLN A 27 -7.81 5.43 -11.03
N GLU A 28 -8.18 6.67 -11.33
CA GLU A 28 -7.24 7.80 -11.28
C GLU A 28 -6.68 7.91 -9.87
N PHE A 29 -5.37 7.72 -9.74
CA PHE A 29 -4.64 7.89 -8.49
C PHE A 29 -3.96 9.25 -8.47
N PRO A 30 -3.98 9.99 -7.34
CA PRO A 30 -4.65 9.66 -6.08
C PRO A 30 -6.10 10.19 -6.03
N GLN A 31 -6.99 9.45 -5.37
CA GLN A 31 -8.38 9.87 -5.16
C GLN A 31 -8.58 10.71 -3.88
N ARG A 32 -7.55 10.74 -3.03
CA ARG A 32 -7.53 11.46 -1.76
C ARG A 32 -6.10 11.86 -1.41
N THR A 33 -5.93 12.65 -0.35
CA THR A 33 -4.61 13.04 0.17
C THR A 33 -3.73 11.82 0.45
N VAL A 34 -2.49 11.87 -0.04
CA VAL A 34 -1.44 10.91 0.28
C VAL A 34 -0.81 11.32 1.61
N THR A 35 -0.85 10.42 2.59
CA THR A 35 -0.21 10.58 3.89
C THR A 35 1.16 9.94 3.90
N VAL A 36 2.17 10.74 4.25
CA VAL A 36 3.53 10.30 4.50
C VAL A 36 3.75 10.18 5.99
N ILE A 37 3.82 8.97 6.50
CA ILE A 37 4.14 8.71 7.90
C ILE A 37 5.64 8.91 8.10
N PHE A 38 6.01 9.83 8.98
CA PHE A 38 7.36 9.93 9.53
C PHE A 38 7.37 9.27 10.94
N PRO A 39 8.01 8.10 11.11
CA PRO A 39 7.91 7.28 12.31
C PRO A 39 8.84 7.80 13.43
N SER A 40 8.74 9.08 13.77
CA SER A 40 9.62 9.76 14.72
C SER A 40 8.98 11.06 15.24
N ALA A 41 9.50 11.57 16.35
CA ALA A 41 9.02 12.81 16.95
C ALA A 41 9.24 14.01 16.01
N PRO A 42 8.34 15.02 16.02
CA PRO A 42 8.47 16.23 15.21
C PRO A 42 9.62 17.12 15.69
N GLY A 43 10.11 18.00 14.81
CA GLY A 43 11.10 19.05 15.14
C GLY A 43 12.57 18.66 15.01
N GLY A 44 12.89 17.41 14.67
CA GLY A 44 14.25 16.98 14.36
C GLY A 44 14.67 17.26 12.90
N THR A 45 15.96 17.13 12.59
CA THR A 45 16.49 17.31 11.23
C THR A 45 15.80 16.41 10.20
N LEU A 46 15.50 15.17 10.58
CA LEU A 46 14.81 14.23 9.69
C LEU A 46 13.32 14.54 9.51
N ASP A 47 12.67 15.21 10.48
CA ASP A 47 11.30 15.72 10.31
C ASP A 47 11.27 16.86 9.30
N ALA A 48 12.24 17.78 9.37
CA ALA A 48 12.39 18.83 8.38
C ALA A 48 12.59 18.24 6.97
N LEU A 49 13.39 17.18 6.84
CA LEU A 49 13.59 16.49 5.57
C LEU A 49 12.31 15.79 5.07
N ALA A 50 11.54 15.14 5.97
CA ALA A 50 10.28 14.50 5.62
C ALA A 50 9.26 15.54 5.10
N ARG A 51 9.17 16.70 5.78
CA ARG A 51 8.31 17.82 5.38
C ARG A 51 8.73 18.42 4.04
N PHE A 52 10.03 18.62 3.84
CA PHE A 52 10.58 19.07 2.56
C PHE A 52 10.27 18.09 1.42
N PHE A 53 10.41 16.79 1.68
CA PHE A 53 10.02 15.74 0.74
C PHE A 53 8.54 15.85 0.36
N GLY A 54 7.62 15.91 1.34
CA GLY A 54 6.19 16.06 1.07
C GLY A 54 5.84 17.34 0.31
N GLN A 55 6.47 18.47 0.66
CA GLN A 55 6.29 19.76 0.00
C GLN A 55 6.78 19.77 -1.46
N THR A 56 7.80 18.97 -1.78
CA THR A 56 8.33 18.88 -3.15
C THR A 56 7.57 17.85 -3.99
N MET A 57 7.17 16.74 -3.37
CA MET A 57 6.43 15.65 -4.01
C MET A 57 5.07 16.11 -4.53
N GLY A 58 4.32 16.86 -3.73
CA GLY A 58 2.99 17.33 -4.11
C GLY A 58 2.98 18.12 -5.43
N PRO A 59 3.75 19.20 -5.57
CA PRO A 59 3.86 19.95 -6.82
C PRO A 59 4.43 19.16 -8.00
N ALA A 60 5.41 18.29 -7.76
CA ALA A 60 6.05 17.50 -8.82
C ALA A 60 5.08 16.49 -9.45
N LEU A 61 4.15 15.95 -8.67
CA LEU A 61 3.20 14.92 -9.10
C LEU A 61 1.77 15.46 -9.29
N GLY A 62 1.50 16.70 -8.86
CA GLY A 62 0.13 17.25 -8.78
C GLY A 62 -0.71 16.61 -7.68
N TRP A 63 -0.09 16.00 -6.67
CA TRP A 63 -0.78 15.24 -5.64
C TRP A 63 -0.96 16.05 -4.35
N PRO A 64 -2.11 15.94 -3.66
CA PRO A 64 -2.26 16.42 -2.29
C PRO A 64 -1.45 15.52 -1.35
N VAL A 65 -0.41 16.06 -0.69
CA VAL A 65 0.48 15.30 0.21
C VAL A 65 0.51 15.94 1.60
N VAL A 66 0.43 15.12 2.65
CA VAL A 66 0.59 15.54 4.05
C VAL A 66 1.62 14.67 4.76
N VAL A 67 2.40 15.25 5.68
CA VAL A 67 3.35 14.50 6.52
C VAL A 67 2.80 14.39 7.93
N GLU A 68 2.70 13.17 8.44
CA GLU A 68 2.21 12.87 9.78
C GLU A 68 3.30 12.23 10.63
N ASN A 69 3.55 12.81 11.81
CA ASN A 69 4.53 12.31 12.76
C ASN A 69 3.92 11.25 13.67
N VAL A 70 4.31 9.99 13.53
CA VAL A 70 3.86 8.88 14.40
C VAL A 70 5.03 8.34 15.20
N SER A 71 5.11 8.70 16.47
CA SER A 71 6.23 8.32 17.35
C SER A 71 5.89 7.13 18.26
N GLY A 72 6.94 6.46 18.78
CA GLY A 72 6.80 5.36 19.74
C GLY A 72 7.57 4.09 19.35
N ALA A 73 8.02 3.32 20.36
CA ALA A 73 8.73 2.05 20.20
C ALA A 73 9.86 2.07 19.14
N GLY A 74 10.68 3.13 19.12
CA GLY A 74 11.76 3.28 18.15
C GLY A 74 11.31 3.39 16.68
N GLY A 75 10.06 3.80 16.43
CA GLY A 75 9.47 3.92 15.09
C GLY A 75 8.54 2.77 14.70
N LEU A 76 8.47 1.70 15.49
CA LEU A 76 7.62 0.55 15.19
C LEU A 76 6.13 0.87 15.22
N VAL A 77 5.69 1.83 16.02
CA VAL A 77 4.27 2.26 16.03
C VAL A 77 3.87 2.83 14.66
N GLY A 78 4.73 3.66 14.05
CA GLY A 78 4.50 4.19 12.71
C GLY A 78 4.52 3.10 11.63
N LEU A 79 5.42 2.12 11.75
CA LEU A 79 5.42 0.97 10.82
C LEU A 79 4.19 0.07 10.99
N GLN A 80 3.70 -0.12 12.22
CA GLN A 80 2.46 -0.85 12.47
C GLN A 80 1.24 -0.09 11.94
N CYS A 81 1.25 1.24 11.99
CA CYS A 81 0.24 2.07 11.36
C CYS A 81 0.23 1.86 9.84
N LEU A 82 1.40 1.91 9.18
CA LEU A 82 1.54 1.58 7.76
C LEU A 82 1.07 0.15 7.44
N ALA A 83 1.48 -0.83 8.24
CA ALA A 83 1.12 -2.24 8.01
C ALA A 83 -0.38 -2.52 8.14
N ARG A 84 -1.12 -1.67 8.85
CA ARG A 84 -2.59 -1.73 8.98
C ARG A 84 -3.31 -0.83 7.99
N ALA A 85 -2.59 0.07 7.31
CA ALA A 85 -3.17 0.93 6.30
C ALA A 85 -3.63 0.11 5.10
N GLU A 86 -4.59 0.65 4.36
CA GLU A 86 -5.06 0.02 3.14
C GLU A 86 -3.91 0.00 2.12
N PRO A 87 -3.65 -1.13 1.43
CA PRO A 87 -2.53 -1.24 0.48
C PRO A 87 -2.86 -0.57 -0.86
N ASP A 88 -3.39 0.65 -0.82
CA ASP A 88 -3.87 1.45 -1.95
C ASP A 88 -2.90 2.56 -2.39
N GLY A 89 -1.77 2.70 -1.69
CA GLY A 89 -0.72 3.66 -1.99
C GLY A 89 -0.92 5.07 -1.42
N HIS A 90 -2.06 5.36 -0.77
CA HIS A 90 -2.29 6.68 -0.15
C HIS A 90 -1.64 6.81 1.23
N THR A 91 -1.04 5.74 1.76
CA THR A 91 -0.23 5.81 2.98
C THR A 91 1.13 5.22 2.69
N ILE A 92 2.16 6.07 2.78
CA ILE A 92 3.55 5.69 2.57
C ILE A 92 4.37 6.10 3.80
N VAL A 93 5.58 5.55 3.92
CA VAL A 93 6.50 5.88 5.01
C VAL A 93 7.71 6.63 4.47
N PHE A 94 8.06 7.73 5.14
CA PHE A 94 9.39 8.32 5.05
C PHE A 94 10.22 7.80 6.22
N GLY A 95 11.06 6.80 5.98
CA GLY A 95 11.84 6.13 7.02
C GLY A 95 13.32 6.47 6.96
N ASN A 96 14.02 6.26 8.07
CA ASN A 96 15.48 6.22 8.11
C ASN A 96 15.94 4.77 8.35
N MET A 97 17.25 4.51 8.22
CA MET A 97 17.81 3.17 8.44
C MET A 97 17.52 2.60 9.83
N GLY A 98 17.48 3.45 10.86
CA GLY A 98 17.16 3.03 12.22
C GLY A 98 15.78 2.39 12.31
N VAL A 99 14.78 2.97 11.64
CA VAL A 99 13.41 2.46 11.66
C VAL A 99 13.21 1.32 10.66
N LEU A 100 13.71 1.48 9.42
CA LEU A 100 13.45 0.52 8.33
C LEU A 100 14.29 -0.75 8.40
N ALA A 101 15.41 -0.74 9.14
CA ALA A 101 16.25 -1.92 9.30
C ALA A 101 16.41 -2.30 10.78
N ALA A 102 16.95 -1.39 11.61
CA ALA A 102 17.34 -1.75 12.97
C ALA A 102 16.12 -2.06 13.86
N ALA A 103 15.07 -1.25 13.83
CA ALA A 103 13.89 -1.45 14.67
C ALA A 103 13.16 -2.76 14.35
N ILE A 104 13.08 -3.14 13.07
CA ILE A 104 12.49 -4.40 12.62
C ILE A 104 13.37 -5.58 13.05
N ALA A 105 14.70 -5.46 12.90
CA ALA A 105 15.63 -6.52 13.26
C ALA A 105 15.71 -6.75 14.78
N LEU A 106 15.61 -5.68 15.59
CA LEU A 106 15.69 -5.74 17.05
C LEU A 106 14.36 -6.12 17.71
N ASN A 107 13.24 -5.83 17.05
CA ASN A 107 11.91 -6.23 17.52
C ASN A 107 11.13 -6.87 16.36
N PRO A 108 11.54 -8.08 15.94
CA PRO A 108 10.77 -8.85 14.99
C PRO A 108 9.46 -9.22 15.70
N GLY A 109 8.37 -8.52 15.37
CA GLY A 109 7.04 -8.87 15.88
C GLY A 109 6.74 -10.36 15.62
N PRO A 110 5.79 -10.97 16.35
CA PRO A 110 5.70 -12.43 16.52
C PRO A 110 5.50 -13.28 15.25
N ALA A 111 5.34 -12.70 14.04
CA ALA A 111 5.35 -13.38 12.73
C ALA A 111 5.37 -12.43 11.48
N SER A 112 5.47 -11.11 11.61
CA SER A 112 4.31 -10.31 11.15
C SER A 112 4.48 -9.16 10.13
N ILE A 113 5.62 -8.95 9.47
CA ILE A 113 5.67 -8.10 8.25
C ILE A 113 5.52 -9.05 7.05
N ARG A 114 4.34 -9.67 6.89
CA ARG A 114 4.22 -10.96 6.21
C ARG A 114 4.67 -10.93 4.75
N GLY A 115 5.75 -11.68 4.48
CA GLY A 115 6.21 -12.06 3.14
C GLY A 115 7.28 -13.14 3.19
N THR A 116 7.05 -14.26 3.87
CA THR A 116 7.81 -15.53 3.72
C THR A 116 7.07 -16.70 4.38
N THR A 117 6.25 -17.42 3.61
CA THR A 117 6.33 -18.88 3.31
C THR A 117 5.31 -19.17 2.22
#